data_AF-A0A537IAV0-F1
#
_entry.id   AF-A0A537IAV0-F1
#
_cell.length_a   1.000
_cell.length_b   1.000
_cell.length_c   1.000
_cell.angle_alpha   90.00
_cell.angle_beta   90.00
_cell.angle_gamma   90.00
#
_symmetry.space_group_name_H-M   'P 1'
#
loop_
_entity.id
_entity.type
_entity.pdbx_description
1 polymer ?
#
loop_
_entity_poly.entity_id
_entity_poly.type
_entity_poly.pdbx_seq_one_letter_code
_entity_poly.pdbx_strand_id
1 'polypeptide(L)'
;MIDPSRNLHDQARVTSSQSSGSSNKVSAWTNLGKMVAGKPTDEKKQGVKKLRKIVKDKKGINTILAALLMVVIVVVASVMVYAWSTGLLGSLMVTPQTGKEALNIESSTFNSNNMNVSLFIRNTGTATVSFTTYYVKDAAGNTYTQGAYTFGPTIQPNAVGT
;
A
#
# COMPACT_ATOMS: atom_id res chain seq x y z
N MET A 1 47.02 -30.56 -23.17
CA MET A 1 48.50 -30.62 -23.08
C MET A 1 48.89 -29.64 -21.99
N ILE A 2 48.91 -29.98 -20.71
CA ILE A 2 49.75 -30.95 -19.99
C ILE A 2 51.24 -30.68 -20.25
N ASP A 3 51.80 -29.93 -19.28
CA ASP A 3 53.17 -29.79 -18.75
C ASP A 3 54.34 -30.36 -19.57
N PRO A 4 55.47 -29.65 -19.64
CA PRO A 4 56.61 -30.19 -18.88
C PRO A 4 57.62 -29.16 -18.37
N SER A 5 58.02 -29.33 -17.12
CA SER A 5 59.42 -29.38 -16.62
C SER A 5 59.63 -28.42 -15.45
N ARG A 6 59.61 -28.94 -14.22
CA ARG A 6 60.67 -29.72 -13.56
C ARG A 6 61.88 -28.85 -13.22
N ASN A 7 62.38 -29.13 -12.02
CA ASN A 7 63.73 -28.90 -11.55
C ASN A 7 64.01 -27.49 -11.05
N LEU A 8 64.76 -27.30 -9.98
CA LEU A 8 65.24 -28.16 -8.91
C LEU A 8 65.69 -27.16 -7.84
N HIS A 9 65.98 -27.65 -6.65
CA HIS A 9 67.02 -27.15 -5.76
C HIS A 9 67.85 -25.97 -6.29
N ASP A 10 67.86 -24.86 -5.56
CA ASP A 10 69.14 -24.44 -5.01
C ASP A 10 69.02 -23.68 -3.70
N GLN A 11 69.88 -24.08 -2.78
CA GLN A 11 70.10 -23.53 -1.47
C GLN A 11 71.08 -22.37 -1.60
N ALA A 12 70.72 -21.18 -1.13
CA ALA A 12 71.72 -20.17 -0.80
C ALA A 12 71.27 -19.32 0.38
N ARG A 13 71.68 -19.77 1.57
CA ARG A 13 71.76 -18.96 2.78
C ARG A 13 73.00 -18.06 2.69
N VAL A 14 72.81 -16.74 2.63
CA VAL A 14 73.87 -15.73 2.87
C VAL A 14 73.20 -14.60 3.68
N THR A 15 73.22 -14.69 5.01
CA THR A 15 74.08 -13.92 5.93
C THR A 15 74.06 -12.41 5.74
N SER A 16 73.64 -11.76 6.83
CA SER A 16 73.60 -10.33 7.13
C SER A 16 74.80 -9.50 6.64
N SER A 17 74.50 -8.27 6.21
CA SER A 17 75.38 -7.13 6.38
C SER A 17 74.54 -5.88 6.59
N GLN A 18 74.40 -5.48 7.85
CA GLN A 18 73.91 -4.17 8.24
C GLN A 18 75.11 -3.22 8.11
N SER A 19 75.15 -2.45 7.02
CA SER A 19 76.14 -1.39 6.82
C SER A 19 75.48 -0.03 7.03
N SER A 20 75.85 0.58 8.15
CA SER A 20 75.72 2.01 8.42
C SER A 20 76.48 2.79 7.33
N GLY A 21 75.81 3.76 6.71
CA GLY A 21 76.38 4.58 5.64
C GLY A 21 75.53 5.82 5.42
N SER A 22 75.88 6.89 6.12
CA SER A 22 75.26 8.20 6.06
C SER A 22 75.50 8.92 4.72
N SER A 23 74.48 9.68 4.30
CA SER A 23 74.54 10.88 3.46
C SER A 23 74.61 10.72 1.93
N ASN A 24 73.53 11.07 1.22
CA ASN A 24 73.44 12.38 0.58
C ASN A 24 72.07 12.66 -0.06
N LYS A 25 71.65 13.92 0.09
CA LYS A 25 70.37 14.48 -0.31
C LYS A 25 70.18 14.44 -1.83
N VAL A 26 69.00 13.98 -2.27
CA VAL A 26 68.35 14.46 -3.49
C VAL A 26 67.02 15.10 -3.08
N SER A 27 67.11 16.32 -2.57
CA SER A 27 65.99 17.20 -2.24
C SER A 27 65.42 17.86 -3.50
N ALA A 28 65.06 17.06 -4.50
CA ALA A 28 64.49 17.55 -5.76
C ALA A 28 63.01 17.17 -5.98
N TRP A 29 62.43 16.34 -5.10
CA TRP A 29 61.08 15.79 -5.31
C TRP A 29 60.01 16.30 -4.33
N THR A 30 60.37 17.07 -3.31
CA THR A 30 59.42 17.52 -2.27
C THR A 30 58.69 18.83 -2.60
N ASN A 31 59.00 19.48 -3.72
CA ASN A 31 58.42 20.79 -4.07
C ASN A 31 57.31 20.76 -5.13
N LEU A 32 57.07 19.63 -5.82
CA LEU A 32 55.95 19.51 -6.79
C LEU A 32 54.60 19.24 -6.10
N GLY A 33 54.58 18.56 -4.96
CA GLY A 33 53.34 18.26 -4.23
C GLY A 33 52.74 19.45 -3.46
N LYS A 34 53.48 20.56 -3.31
CA LYS A 34 53.05 21.74 -2.53
C LYS A 34 52.43 22.86 -3.36
N MET A 35 52.48 22.78 -4.70
CA MET A 35 51.90 23.82 -5.57
C MET A 35 50.42 23.58 -5.93
N VAL A 36 49.83 22.43 -5.56
CA VAL A 36 48.41 22.13 -5.83
C VAL A 36 47.53 22.13 -4.56
N ALA A 37 48.13 22.18 -3.37
CA ALA A 37 47.38 22.28 -2.13
C ALA A 37 47.22 23.75 -1.71
N GLY A 38 46.29 24.45 -2.34
CA GLY A 38 45.80 25.73 -1.84
C GLY A 38 45.31 25.56 -0.40
N LYS A 39 45.98 26.21 0.55
CA LYS A 39 45.53 26.21 1.96
C LYS A 39 44.15 26.88 1.98
N PRO A 40 43.13 26.25 2.59
CA PRO A 40 41.82 26.88 2.71
C PRO A 40 41.98 28.15 3.57
N THR A 41 41.79 29.30 2.92
CA THR A 41 41.79 30.66 3.48
C THR A 41 41.00 30.67 4.78
N ASP A 42 41.60 31.20 5.85
CA ASP A 42 41.05 31.16 7.21
C ASP A 42 39.68 31.87 7.34
N GLU A 43 39.32 32.66 6.33
CA GLU A 43 37.99 33.24 6.12
C GLU A 43 36.89 32.17 5.99
N LYS A 44 37.14 31.08 5.23
CA LYS A 44 36.18 29.98 5.07
C LYS A 44 36.02 29.15 6.35
N LYS A 45 37.07 29.04 7.16
CA LYS A 45 37.01 28.34 8.46
C LYS A 45 36.20 29.13 9.48
N GLN A 46 36.25 30.47 9.45
CA GLN A 46 35.43 31.30 10.32
C GLN A 46 33.95 31.26 9.93
N GLY A 47 33.63 31.22 8.63
CA GLY A 47 32.26 31.02 8.15
C GLY A 47 31.66 29.70 8.65
N VAL A 48 32.39 28.59 8.52
CA VAL A 48 31.93 27.27 9.00
C VAL A 48 31.86 27.20 10.54
N LYS A 49 32.74 27.91 11.26
CA LYS A 49 32.69 28.00 12.74
C LYS A 49 31.52 28.86 13.23
N LYS A 50 31.18 29.94 12.53
CA LYS A 50 30.01 30.79 12.84
C LYS A 50 28.69 30.08 12.53
N LEU A 51 28.62 29.28 11.46
CA LEU A 51 27.42 28.50 11.11
C LEU A 51 27.09 27.38 12.11
N ARG A 52 28.10 26.79 12.77
CA ARG A 52 27.87 25.79 13.84
C ARG A 52 27.36 26.38 15.15
N LYS A 53 27.46 27.71 15.33
CA LYS A 53 27.03 28.38 16.55
C LYS A 53 25.52 28.62 16.59
N ILE A 54 24.83 28.56 15.44
CA ILE A 54 23.37 28.74 15.33
C ILE A 54 22.61 27.45 15.72
N VAL A 55 23.27 26.29 15.70
CA VAL A 55 22.65 24.98 16.00
C VAL A 55 22.77 24.61 17.49
N LYS A 56 23.21 25.52 18.37
CA LYS A 56 23.59 25.15 19.72
C LYS A 56 23.01 26.05 20.81
N ASP A 57 21.70 26.25 20.74
CA ASP A 57 20.88 26.55 21.91
C ASP A 57 19.79 25.48 22.05
N LYS A 58 20.21 24.29 22.49
CA LYS A 58 19.30 23.26 22.97
C LYS A 58 18.89 23.61 24.39
N LYS A 59 18.04 24.63 24.55
CA LYS A 59 17.16 24.65 25.72
C LYS A 59 16.21 23.48 25.52
N GLY A 60 16.40 22.45 26.36
CA GLY A 60 15.60 21.25 26.30
C GLY A 60 14.14 21.65 26.35
N ILE A 61 13.37 21.30 25.31
CA ILE A 61 11.94 21.12 25.47
C ILE A 61 11.77 20.36 26.79
N ASN A 62 10.98 20.90 27.72
CA ASN A 62 10.75 20.23 28.99
C ASN A 62 10.33 18.80 28.69
N THR A 63 11.14 17.84 29.11
CA THR A 63 10.90 16.41 28.88
C THR A 63 9.49 16.03 29.36
N ILE A 64 9.03 16.67 30.43
CA ILE A 64 7.70 16.52 30.99
C ILE A 64 6.62 17.06 30.04
N LEU A 65 6.80 18.27 29.49
CA LEU A 65 5.83 18.85 28.54
C LEU A 65 5.72 18.00 27.26
N ALA A 66 6.85 17.45 26.79
CA ALA A 66 6.86 16.55 25.64
C ALA A 66 6.06 15.27 25.93
N ALA A 67 6.27 14.67 27.11
CA ALA A 67 5.54 13.48 27.52
C ALA A 67 4.03 13.75 27.66
N LEU A 68 3.65 14.90 28.24
CA LEU A 68 2.25 15.30 28.37
C LEU A 68 1.58 15.48 26.99
N LEU A 69 2.29 16.07 26.03
CA LEU A 69 1.79 16.24 24.66
C LEU A 69 1.59 14.87 23.97
N MET A 70 2.51 13.92 24.18
CA MET A 70 2.43 12.55 23.65
C MET A 70 1.14 11.85 24.10
N VAL A 71 0.79 11.96 25.39
CA VAL A 71 -0.44 11.37 25.92
C VAL A 71 -1.67 12.01 25.29
N VAL A 72 -1.68 13.34 25.14
CA VAL A 72 -2.83 14.07 24.57
C VAL A 72 -3.09 13.65 23.13
N ILE A 73 -2.07 13.55 22.28
CA ILE A 73 -2.27 13.14 20.88
C ILE A 73 -2.77 11.70 20.76
N VAL A 74 -2.34 10.80 21.67
CA VAL A 74 -2.81 9.41 21.69
C VAL A 74 -4.30 9.35 22.03
N VAL A 75 -4.75 10.16 22.98
CA VAL A 75 -6.17 10.24 23.36
C VAL A 75 -7.03 10.82 22.23
N VAL A 76 -6.56 11.87 21.55
CA VAL A 76 -7.32 12.47 20.43
C VAL A 76 -7.37 11.52 19.23
N ALA A 77 -6.25 10.87 18.91
CA ALA A 77 -6.19 9.88 17.83
C ALA A 77 -7.11 8.68 18.11
N SER A 78 -7.14 8.18 19.36
CA SER A 78 -7.99 7.03 19.71
C SER A 78 -9.48 7.36 19.58
N VAL A 79 -9.91 8.57 19.95
CA VAL A 79 -11.32 9.00 19.80
C VAL A 79 -11.72 9.12 18.32
N MET A 80 -10.87 9.67 17.45
CA MET A 80 -11.14 9.69 16.00
C MET A 80 -11.23 8.27 15.42
N VAL A 81 -10.29 7.39 15.79
CA VAL A 81 -10.30 5.99 15.34
C VAL A 81 -11.55 5.27 15.83
N TYR A 82 -12.01 5.52 17.05
CA TYR A 82 -13.24 4.95 17.57
C TYR A 82 -14.48 5.43 16.79
N ALA A 83 -14.60 6.73 16.54
CA ALA A 83 -15.70 7.30 15.75
C ALA A 83 -15.70 6.77 14.30
N TRP A 84 -14.51 6.63 13.70
CA TRP A 84 -14.38 6.10 12.35
C TRP A 84 -14.69 4.60 12.28
N SER A 85 -14.20 3.83 13.26
CA SER A 85 -14.45 2.38 13.34
C SER A 85 -15.93 2.09 13.57
N THR A 86 -16.59 2.85 14.45
CA THR A 86 -18.03 2.69 14.72
C THR A 86 -18.90 3.13 13.54
N GLY A 87 -18.48 4.14 12.76
CA GLY A 87 -19.16 4.52 11.51
C GLY A 87 -19.10 3.42 10.44
N LEU A 88 -17.92 2.81 10.24
CA LEU A 88 -17.75 1.70 9.30
C LEU A 88 -18.51 0.45 9.77
N LEU A 89 -18.34 0.04 11.03
CA LEU A 89 -19.04 -1.10 11.60
C LEU A 89 -20.55 -0.88 11.61
N GLY A 90 -21.02 0.34 11.89
CA GLY A 90 -22.43 0.70 11.80
C GLY A 90 -22.98 0.50 10.38
N SER A 91 -22.22 0.87 9.35
CA SER A 91 -22.60 0.63 7.95
C SER A 91 -22.60 -0.85 7.56
N LEU A 92 -21.78 -1.70 8.20
CA LEU A 92 -21.70 -3.13 7.93
C LEU A 92 -22.73 -3.93 8.74
N MET A 93 -23.13 -3.41 9.90
CA MET A 93 -24.19 -3.95 10.76
C MET A 93 -25.57 -3.48 10.34
N VAL A 94 -25.68 -2.50 9.42
CA VAL A 94 -26.88 -2.30 8.63
C VAL A 94 -27.05 -3.57 7.82
N THR A 95 -27.96 -4.43 8.27
CA THR A 95 -28.49 -5.54 7.47
C THR A 95 -28.72 -4.98 6.07
N PRO A 96 -28.08 -5.54 5.03
CA PRO A 96 -28.25 -5.03 3.69
C PRO A 96 -29.75 -4.93 3.42
N GLN A 97 -30.19 -3.75 2.98
CA GLN A 97 -31.53 -3.53 2.41
C GLN A 97 -31.68 -4.25 1.05
N THR A 98 -31.01 -5.39 0.85
CA THR A 98 -31.69 -6.59 0.35
C THR A 98 -32.66 -7.07 1.45
N GLY A 99 -33.42 -6.18 2.09
CA GLY A 99 -34.62 -5.61 1.51
C GLY A 99 -35.64 -6.69 1.77
N LYS A 100 -36.63 -6.43 2.62
CA LYS A 100 -37.53 -7.49 3.10
C LYS A 100 -38.13 -8.33 1.95
N GLU A 101 -38.14 -7.76 0.74
CA GLU A 101 -38.48 -8.36 -0.53
C GLU A 101 -37.22 -8.92 -1.22
N ALA A 102 -37.14 -10.23 -1.40
CA ALA A 102 -36.10 -10.89 -2.19
C ALA A 102 -36.74 -11.97 -3.07
N LEU A 103 -36.46 -11.94 -4.37
CA LEU A 103 -37.04 -12.82 -5.36
C LEU A 103 -35.95 -13.57 -6.14
N ASN A 104 -36.13 -14.87 -6.34
CA ASN A 104 -35.26 -15.71 -7.14
C ASN A 104 -36.05 -16.44 -8.22
N ILE A 105 -35.61 -16.35 -9.47
CA ILE A 105 -36.23 -17.07 -10.59
C ILE A 105 -35.73 -18.52 -10.58
N GLU A 106 -36.68 -19.47 -10.60
CA GLU A 106 -36.38 -20.90 -10.65
C GLU A 106 -36.40 -21.44 -12.07
N SER A 107 -37.40 -21.01 -12.84
CA SER A 107 -37.52 -21.36 -14.24
C SER A 107 -38.33 -20.31 -14.97
N SER A 108 -38.06 -20.19 -16.26
CA SER A 108 -38.81 -19.37 -17.18
C SER A 108 -39.03 -20.15 -18.46
N THR A 109 -40.24 -20.07 -18.98
CA THR A 109 -40.60 -20.67 -20.27
C THR A 109 -41.32 -19.64 -21.12
N PHE A 110 -41.02 -19.66 -22.41
CA PHE A 110 -41.66 -18.80 -23.39
C PHE A 110 -42.32 -19.67 -24.45
N ASN A 111 -43.64 -19.57 -24.57
CA ASN A 111 -44.40 -20.26 -25.60
C ASN A 111 -44.60 -19.34 -26.80
N SER A 112 -43.89 -19.62 -27.90
CA SER A 112 -43.95 -18.84 -29.14
C SER A 112 -45.28 -18.93 -29.89
N ASN A 113 -46.08 -19.98 -29.66
CA ASN A 113 -47.35 -20.17 -30.35
C ASN A 113 -48.47 -19.27 -29.81
N ASN A 114 -48.43 -18.99 -28.51
CA ASN A 114 -49.45 -18.20 -27.81
C ASN A 114 -48.88 -16.91 -27.19
N MET A 115 -47.59 -16.63 -27.44
CA MET A 115 -46.84 -15.49 -26.88
C MET A 115 -46.94 -15.39 -25.35
N ASN A 116 -47.11 -16.53 -24.67
CA ASN A 116 -47.24 -16.58 -23.22
C ASN A 116 -45.88 -16.84 -22.57
N VAL A 117 -45.62 -16.13 -21.47
CA VAL A 117 -44.44 -16.33 -20.64
C VAL A 117 -44.90 -16.90 -19.29
N SER A 118 -44.33 -18.02 -18.88
CA SER A 118 -44.54 -18.57 -17.54
C SER A 118 -43.23 -18.47 -16.76
N LEU A 119 -43.28 -17.86 -15.57
CA LEU A 119 -42.12 -17.71 -14.69
C LEU A 119 -42.42 -18.32 -13.35
N PHE A 120 -41.53 -19.16 -12.84
CA PHE A 120 -41.58 -19.65 -11.48
C PHE A 120 -40.62 -18.83 -10.64
N ILE A 121 -41.15 -18.05 -9.70
CA ILE A 121 -40.38 -17.12 -8.89
C ILE A 121 -40.57 -17.46 -7.42
N ARG A 122 -39.48 -17.67 -6.68
CA ARG A 122 -39.50 -17.88 -5.24
C ARG A 122 -39.28 -16.56 -4.51
N ASN A 123 -40.12 -16.29 -3.52
CA ASN A 123 -39.84 -15.25 -2.54
C ASN A 123 -38.89 -15.82 -1.48
N THR A 124 -37.62 -15.43 -1.54
CA THR A 124 -36.59 -15.76 -0.54
C THR A 124 -36.47 -14.68 0.54
N GLY A 125 -37.34 -13.68 0.49
CA GLY A 125 -37.40 -12.58 1.45
C GLY A 125 -38.26 -12.90 2.68
N THR A 126 -38.48 -11.86 3.47
CA THR A 126 -39.29 -11.90 4.72
C THR A 126 -40.61 -11.13 4.60
N ALA A 127 -40.82 -10.37 3.52
CA ALA A 127 -42.07 -9.68 3.21
C ALA A 127 -42.79 -10.35 2.03
N THR A 128 -44.12 -10.28 2.06
CA THR A 128 -44.99 -10.68 0.96
C THR A 128 -44.80 -9.73 -0.23
N VAL A 129 -44.72 -10.27 -1.46
CA VAL A 129 -44.49 -9.50 -2.69
C VAL A 129 -45.67 -9.66 -3.64
N SER A 130 -46.09 -8.58 -4.31
CA SER A 130 -47.10 -8.59 -5.38
C SER A 130 -46.54 -8.01 -6.68
N PHE A 131 -46.92 -8.58 -7.82
CA PHE A 131 -46.49 -8.08 -9.12
C PHE A 131 -47.46 -7.02 -9.63
N THR A 132 -46.94 -5.83 -9.94
CA THR A 132 -47.72 -4.74 -10.52
C THR A 132 -47.41 -4.51 -11.99
N THR A 133 -46.16 -4.70 -12.41
CA THR A 133 -45.73 -4.42 -13.79
C THR A 133 -44.64 -5.41 -14.18
N TYR A 134 -44.67 -5.89 -15.42
CA TYR A 134 -43.57 -6.67 -15.98
C TYR A 134 -43.14 -6.13 -17.34
N TYR A 135 -41.86 -6.36 -17.66
CA TYR A 135 -41.21 -5.98 -18.91
C TYR A 135 -40.50 -7.21 -19.47
N VAL A 136 -40.81 -7.57 -20.72
CA VAL A 136 -40.13 -8.64 -21.45
C VAL A 136 -39.39 -8.00 -22.61
N LYS A 137 -38.08 -8.23 -22.70
CA LYS A 137 -37.26 -7.74 -23.81
C LYS A 137 -36.83 -8.90 -24.69
N ASP A 138 -37.00 -8.75 -26.00
CA ASP A 138 -36.52 -9.72 -26.97
C ASP A 138 -35.02 -9.52 -27.29
N ALA A 139 -34.44 -10.47 -28.03
CA ALA A 139 -33.05 -10.40 -28.45
C ALA A 139 -32.76 -9.27 -29.47
N ALA A 140 -33.79 -8.79 -30.18
CA ALA A 140 -33.70 -7.69 -31.14
C ALA A 140 -33.77 -6.31 -30.48
N GLY A 141 -34.11 -6.24 -29.19
CA GLY A 141 -34.19 -5.03 -28.38
C GLY A 141 -35.60 -4.48 -28.17
N ASN A 142 -36.64 -5.10 -28.74
CA ASN A 142 -38.02 -4.68 -28.52
C ASN A 142 -38.46 -5.05 -27.10
N THR A 143 -39.25 -4.17 -26.47
CA THR A 143 -39.76 -4.38 -25.11
C THR A 143 -41.28 -4.47 -25.13
N TYR A 144 -41.80 -5.55 -24.58
CA TYR A 144 -43.22 -5.76 -24.29
C TYR A 144 -43.48 -5.44 -22.83
N THR A 145 -44.45 -4.58 -22.57
CA THR A 145 -44.77 -4.09 -21.23
C THR A 145 -46.20 -4.44 -20.89
N GLN A 146 -46.42 -5.01 -19.71
CA GLN A 146 -47.73 -5.07 -19.09
C GLN A 146 -47.71 -4.20 -17.85
N GLY A 147 -48.32 -3.02 -17.97
CA GLY A 147 -48.59 -2.15 -16.82
C GLY A 147 -49.84 -2.59 -16.08
N ALA A 148 -49.88 -2.30 -14.77
CA ALA A 148 -51.04 -2.53 -13.90
C ALA A 148 -51.60 -3.96 -14.02
N TYR A 149 -50.76 -4.95 -13.72
CA TYR A 149 -51.13 -6.36 -13.65
C TYR A 149 -52.03 -6.60 -12.43
N THR A 150 -53.31 -6.24 -12.56
CA THR A 150 -54.32 -6.22 -11.50
C THR A 150 -54.62 -7.60 -10.91
N PHE A 151 -54.28 -8.67 -11.63
CA PHE A 151 -54.43 -10.07 -11.19
C PHE A 151 -53.07 -10.75 -10.95
N GLY A 152 -52.03 -9.97 -10.66
CA GLY A 152 -50.72 -10.52 -10.35
C GLY A 152 -50.74 -11.41 -9.10
N PRO A 153 -49.98 -12.52 -9.10
CA PRO A 153 -49.90 -13.38 -7.93
C PRO A 153 -49.26 -12.63 -6.76
N THR A 154 -49.76 -12.90 -5.55
CA THR A 154 -49.12 -12.46 -4.31
C THR A 154 -48.29 -13.62 -3.77
N ILE A 155 -46.97 -13.44 -3.67
CA ILE A 155 -46.04 -14.47 -3.22
C ILE A 155 -45.67 -14.22 -1.77
N GLN A 156 -46.11 -15.14 -0.89
CA GLN A 156 -45.74 -15.13 0.53
C GLN A 156 -44.25 -15.48 0.72
N PRO A 157 -43.63 -15.08 1.84
CA PRO A 157 -42.27 -15.48 2.17
C PRO A 157 -42.07 -17.01 2.06
N ASN A 158 -40.97 -17.42 1.46
CA ASN A 158 -40.61 -18.82 1.18
C ASN A 158 -41.58 -19.60 0.27
N ALA A 159 -42.48 -18.90 -0.44
CA ALA A 159 -43.38 -19.51 -1.42
C ALA A 159 -42.92 -19.26 -2.86
N VAL A 160 -43.49 -20.04 -3.79
CA VAL A 160 -43.28 -19.89 -5.24
C VAL A 160 -44.57 -19.36 -5.86
N GLY A 161 -44.46 -18.35 -6.71
CA GLY A 161 -45.54 -17.86 -7.56
C GLY A 161 -45.28 -18.12 -9.03
N THR A 162 -46.36 -18.09 -9.81
CA THR A 162 -46.41 -18.35 -11.25
C THR A 162 -47.24 -17.31 -11.98
#